data_AF-A0A2S6H4U9-F1
#
_entry.id   AF-A0A2S6H4U9-F1
#
_cell.length_a   1.000
_cell.length_b   1.000
_cell.length_c   1.000
_cell.angle_alpha   90.00
_cell.angle_beta   90.00
_cell.angle_gamma   90.00
#
_symmetry.space_group_name_H-M   'P 1'
#
loop_
_entity.id
_entity.type
_entity.pdbx_description
1 polymer ?
#
loop_
_entity_poly.entity_id
_entity_poly.type
_entity_poly.pdbx_seq_one_letter_code
_entity_poly.pdbx_strand_id
1 'polypeptide(L)'
;MFKVNLLVFLLAVGMSVQIVYADDMSSALQKTQDCLRNQNCDAARTEAGIAANQKALEAVGGNARDMQELYNISADIMPILEQQAGGDPVKMQALMLKAQTDPEGFLNSLSPEIRAMIKNVSNAVEKNQAFGGKP
;
A
#
# COMPACT_ATOMS: atom_id res chain seq x y z
N MET A 1 -48.42 -49.53 8.40
CA MET A 1 -47.74 -50.43 7.44
C MET A 1 -46.68 -49.63 6.68
N PHE A 2 -45.46 -50.13 6.71
CA PHE A 2 -44.21 -49.54 6.19
C PHE A 2 -44.23 -49.24 4.69
N LYS A 3 -43.68 -48.10 4.28
CA LYS A 3 -42.88 -47.96 3.05
C LYS A 3 -41.71 -47.00 3.30
N VAL A 4 -40.55 -47.59 3.52
CA VAL A 4 -39.22 -46.96 3.41
C VAL A 4 -38.75 -47.15 1.97
N ASN A 5 -38.32 -46.07 1.31
CA ASN A 5 -37.44 -46.03 0.15
C ASN A 5 -36.75 -44.66 0.25
N LEU A 6 -35.55 -44.52 0.82
CA LEU A 6 -34.24 -44.92 0.28
C LEU A 6 -34.04 -44.44 -1.16
N LEU A 7 -33.61 -43.18 -1.31
CA LEU A 7 -32.70 -42.81 -2.39
C LEU A 7 -31.85 -41.61 -1.96
N VAL A 8 -30.68 -41.96 -1.46
CA VAL A 8 -29.50 -41.12 -1.37
C VAL A 8 -29.05 -40.77 -2.80
N PHE A 9 -29.10 -39.50 -3.17
CA PHE A 9 -28.26 -38.91 -4.21
C PHE A 9 -27.48 -37.78 -3.52
N LEU A 10 -26.22 -38.03 -3.16
CA LEU A 10 -25.03 -37.62 -3.94
C LEU A 10 -24.97 -36.09 -4.07
N LEU A 11 -24.32 -35.38 -3.14
CA LEU A 11 -22.87 -35.11 -3.08
C LEU A 11 -22.34 -34.45 -4.38
N ALA A 12 -21.72 -33.27 -4.18
CA ALA A 12 -20.84 -32.55 -5.10
C ALA A 12 -21.49 -31.70 -6.22
N VAL A 13 -21.84 -30.46 -5.87
CA VAL A 13 -21.47 -29.30 -6.68
C VAL A 13 -20.69 -28.40 -5.72
N GLY A 14 -19.40 -28.62 -5.54
CA GLY A 14 -18.42 -28.23 -6.55
C GLY A 14 -18.01 -26.80 -6.25
N MET A 15 -17.30 -26.63 -5.12
CA MET A 15 -16.51 -25.43 -4.85
C MET A 15 -15.46 -25.32 -5.96
N SER A 16 -15.68 -24.43 -6.92
CA SER A 16 -14.65 -24.05 -7.88
C SER A 16 -14.90 -22.64 -8.39
N VAL A 17 -14.87 -21.68 -7.47
CA VAL A 17 -14.25 -20.39 -7.82
C VAL A 17 -12.77 -20.61 -7.54
N GLN A 18 -12.07 -21.16 -8.53
CA GLN A 18 -10.62 -21.18 -8.47
C GLN A 18 -10.13 -19.74 -8.56
N ILE A 19 -9.34 -19.38 -7.55
CA ILE A 19 -8.66 -18.11 -7.38
C ILE A 19 -7.58 -18.04 -8.48
N VAL A 20 -7.93 -17.45 -9.64
CA VAL A 20 -6.99 -17.12 -10.72
C VAL A 20 -6.68 -15.63 -10.65
N TYR A 21 -6.11 -15.16 -9.54
CA TYR A 21 -5.74 -13.74 -9.35
C TYR A 21 -4.31 -13.54 -8.82
N ALA A 22 -3.57 -14.61 -8.53
CA ALA A 22 -2.25 -14.49 -7.92
C ALA A 22 -1.18 -13.93 -8.89
N ASP A 23 -1.26 -14.29 -10.19
CA ASP A 23 -0.21 -13.95 -11.17
C ASP A 23 -0.30 -12.47 -11.62
N ASP A 24 -1.52 -11.96 -11.83
CA ASP A 24 -1.75 -10.55 -12.22
C ASP A 24 -1.36 -9.56 -11.12
N MET A 25 -1.57 -9.93 -9.86
CA MET A 25 -1.37 -9.02 -8.74
C MET A 25 0.11 -8.81 -8.40
N SER A 26 0.94 -9.86 -8.45
CA SER A 26 2.38 -9.71 -8.25
C SER A 26 2.99 -8.78 -9.31
N SER A 27 2.53 -8.88 -10.57
CA SER A 27 2.97 -7.97 -11.65
C SER A 27 2.49 -6.53 -11.43
N ALA A 28 1.25 -6.35 -10.98
CA ALA A 28 0.69 -5.03 -10.70
C ALA A 28 1.38 -4.35 -9.50
N LEU A 29 1.71 -5.11 -8.45
CA LEU A 29 2.45 -4.63 -7.30
C LEU A 29 3.83 -4.15 -7.72
N GLN A 30 4.58 -4.96 -8.46
CA GLN A 30 5.92 -4.58 -8.92
C GLN A 30 5.88 -3.31 -9.77
N LYS A 31 4.94 -3.20 -10.72
CA LYS A 31 4.74 -1.97 -11.51
C LYS A 31 4.42 -0.75 -10.63
N THR A 32 3.67 -0.94 -9.56
CA THR A 32 3.33 0.14 -8.63
C THR A 32 4.57 0.58 -7.84
N GLN A 33 5.36 -0.37 -7.33
CA GLN A 33 6.62 -0.06 -6.65
C GLN A 33 7.61 0.64 -7.57
N ASP A 34 7.75 0.17 -8.82
CA ASP A 34 8.61 0.79 -9.82
C ASP A 34 8.13 2.18 -10.19
N CYS A 35 6.80 2.38 -10.30
CA CYS A 35 6.26 3.72 -10.51
C CYS A 35 6.58 4.64 -9.33
N LEU A 36 6.42 4.20 -8.09
CA LEU A 36 6.74 5.02 -6.92
C LEU A 36 8.23 5.40 -6.91
N ARG A 37 9.13 4.42 -7.12
CA ARG A 37 10.57 4.69 -7.09
C ARG A 37 11.05 5.57 -8.24
N ASN A 38 10.52 5.37 -9.45
CA ASN A 38 11.02 6.06 -10.65
C ASN A 38 10.14 7.24 -11.09
N GLN A 39 8.94 7.39 -10.53
CA GLN A 39 7.96 8.43 -10.84
C GLN A 39 7.65 8.58 -12.35
N ASN A 40 7.80 7.50 -13.12
CA ASN A 40 7.78 7.52 -14.58
C ASN A 40 6.54 6.85 -15.20
N CYS A 41 5.51 6.56 -14.39
CA CYS A 41 4.30 5.92 -14.88
C CYS A 41 3.19 6.93 -15.23
N ASP A 42 2.20 6.46 -16.01
CA ASP A 42 1.12 7.31 -16.51
C ASP A 42 0.28 7.93 -15.39
N ALA A 43 0.09 7.22 -14.26
CA ALA A 43 -0.65 7.73 -13.12
C ALA A 43 -0.03 9.02 -12.55
N ALA A 44 1.31 9.14 -12.55
CA ALA A 44 2.03 10.32 -12.08
C ALA A 44 1.84 11.54 -13.00
N ARG A 45 1.45 11.33 -14.26
CA ARG A 45 1.23 12.39 -15.26
C ARG A 45 -0.20 12.93 -15.29
N THR A 46 -1.12 12.28 -14.59
CA THR A 46 -2.49 12.77 -14.44
C THR A 46 -2.55 14.01 -13.55
N GLU A 47 -3.60 14.82 -13.66
CA GLU A 47 -3.81 15.97 -12.75
C GLU A 47 -3.81 15.54 -11.28
N ALA A 48 -4.43 14.39 -10.98
CA ALA A 48 -4.44 13.82 -9.63
C ALA A 48 -3.04 13.39 -9.18
N GLY A 49 -2.24 12.78 -10.07
CA GLY A 49 -0.86 12.41 -9.80
C GLY A 49 0.04 13.62 -9.52
N ILE A 50 -0.08 14.66 -10.34
CA ILE A 50 0.64 15.93 -10.16
C ILE A 50 0.27 16.58 -8.84
N ALA A 51 -1.03 16.64 -8.50
CA ALA A 51 -1.50 17.19 -7.24
C ALA A 51 -1.03 16.37 -6.02
N ALA A 52 -1.02 15.04 -6.13
CA ALA A 52 -0.48 14.16 -5.08
C ALA A 52 1.03 14.37 -4.89
N ASN A 53 1.78 14.50 -5.98
CA ASN A 53 3.21 14.80 -5.93
C ASN A 53 3.50 16.16 -5.28
N GLN A 54 2.72 17.18 -5.60
CA GLN A 54 2.84 18.50 -4.96
C GLN A 54 2.61 18.42 -3.45
N LYS A 55 1.57 17.69 -3.01
CA LYS A 55 1.32 17.46 -1.58
C LYS A 55 2.45 16.68 -0.90
N ALA A 56 3.01 15.68 -1.57
CA ALA A 56 4.14 14.92 -1.06
C ALA A 56 5.38 15.83 -0.88
N LEU A 57 5.65 16.69 -1.87
CA LEU A 57 6.74 17.68 -1.81
C LEU A 57 6.54 18.67 -0.65
N GLU A 58 5.33 19.17 -0.46
CA GLU A 58 4.98 20.07 0.65
C GLU A 58 5.13 19.39 2.01
N ALA A 59 4.69 18.13 2.13
CA ALA A 59 4.78 17.35 3.36
C ALA A 59 6.22 17.14 3.83
N VAL A 60 7.18 17.12 2.88
CA VAL A 60 8.62 17.05 3.19
C VAL A 60 9.33 18.41 3.17
N GLY A 61 8.57 19.51 3.22
CA GLY A 61 9.13 20.87 3.30
C GLY A 61 9.78 21.37 2.02
N GLY A 62 9.38 20.86 0.86
CA GLY A 62 9.91 21.30 -0.44
C GLY A 62 11.22 20.63 -0.86
N ASN A 63 11.71 19.66 -0.08
CA ASN A 63 12.97 18.98 -0.36
C ASN A 63 12.77 17.78 -1.30
N ALA A 64 13.30 17.86 -2.53
CA ALA A 64 13.18 16.81 -3.53
C ALA A 64 13.86 15.49 -3.12
N ARG A 65 14.94 15.53 -2.31
CA ARG A 65 15.61 14.33 -1.80
C ARG A 65 14.73 13.62 -0.77
N ASP A 66 14.16 14.37 0.17
CA ASP A 66 13.27 13.81 1.19
C ASP A 66 11.98 13.28 0.55
N MET A 67 11.52 13.91 -0.55
CA MET A 67 10.39 13.44 -1.35
C MET A 67 10.69 12.10 -2.03
N GLN A 68 11.87 11.94 -2.62
CA GLN A 68 12.28 10.67 -3.21
C GLN A 68 12.37 9.57 -2.16
N GLU A 69 12.87 9.88 -0.96
CA GLU A 69 12.93 8.91 0.14
C GLU A 69 11.53 8.51 0.61
N LEU A 70 10.59 9.47 0.70
CA LEU A 70 9.18 9.18 0.98
C LEU A 70 8.58 8.21 -0.06
N TYR A 71 8.90 8.38 -1.35
CA TYR A 71 8.46 7.45 -2.38
C TYR A 71 9.09 6.07 -2.29
N ASN A 72 10.38 5.99 -1.94
CA ASN A 72 11.07 4.71 -1.72
C ASN A 72 10.42 3.94 -0.55
N ILE A 73 10.21 4.61 0.59
CA ILE A 73 9.53 4.05 1.76
C ILE A 73 8.11 3.57 1.38
N SER A 74 7.38 4.38 0.62
CA SER A 74 6.04 4.02 0.15
C SER A 74 6.07 2.74 -0.70
N ALA A 75 7.05 2.61 -1.60
CA ALA A 75 7.24 1.41 -2.41
C ALA A 75 7.57 0.17 -1.55
N ASP A 76 8.32 0.34 -0.46
CA ASP A 76 8.68 -0.75 0.45
C ASP A 76 7.52 -1.16 1.38
N ILE A 77 6.57 -0.25 1.64
CA ILE A 77 5.34 -0.55 2.39
C ILE A 77 4.33 -1.38 1.57
N MET A 78 4.25 -1.19 0.26
CA MET A 78 3.29 -1.90 -0.60
C MET A 78 3.29 -3.43 -0.44
N PRO A 79 4.43 -4.15 -0.45
CA PRO A 79 4.44 -5.60 -0.24
C PRO A 79 4.00 -6.00 1.18
N ILE A 80 4.22 -5.16 2.19
CA ILE A 80 3.72 -5.40 3.56
C ILE A 80 2.19 -5.33 3.56
N LEU A 81 1.61 -4.33 2.87
CA LEU A 81 0.17 -4.19 2.73
C LEU A 81 -0.46 -5.36 1.98
N GLU A 82 0.17 -5.81 0.88
CA GLU A 82 -0.27 -6.98 0.13
C GLU A 82 -0.25 -8.25 1.01
N GLN A 83 0.84 -8.47 1.73
CA GLN A 83 1.00 -9.62 2.61
C GLN A 83 -0.05 -9.61 3.73
N GLN A 84 -0.28 -8.47 4.38
CA GLN A 84 -1.29 -8.33 5.44
C GLN A 84 -2.72 -8.50 4.90
N ALA A 85 -2.97 -8.04 3.67
CA ALA A 85 -4.23 -8.22 2.98
C ALA A 85 -4.46 -9.65 2.47
N GLY A 86 -3.40 -10.49 2.43
CA GLY A 86 -3.43 -11.80 1.79
C GLY A 86 -3.72 -11.69 0.29
N GLY A 87 -3.28 -10.60 -0.34
CA GLY A 87 -3.53 -10.33 -1.75
C GLY A 87 -4.96 -9.90 -2.10
N ASP A 88 -5.75 -9.49 -1.13
CA ASP A 88 -7.09 -8.96 -1.37
C ASP A 88 -7.04 -7.42 -1.53
N PRO A 89 -7.33 -6.87 -2.72
CA PRO A 89 -7.23 -5.42 -2.95
C PRO A 89 -8.23 -4.61 -2.12
N VAL A 90 -9.39 -5.18 -1.76
CA VAL A 90 -10.38 -4.51 -0.90
C VAL A 90 -9.85 -4.43 0.53
N LYS A 91 -9.20 -5.49 1.02
CA LYS A 91 -8.53 -5.44 2.33
C LYS A 91 -7.32 -4.52 2.31
N MET A 92 -6.57 -4.48 1.22
CA MET A 92 -5.45 -3.55 1.08
C MET A 92 -5.92 -2.09 1.18
N GLN A 93 -7.01 -1.75 0.49
CA GLN A 93 -7.65 -0.44 0.62
C GLN A 93 -8.13 -0.17 2.06
N ALA A 94 -8.75 -1.16 2.71
CA ALA A 94 -9.19 -1.02 4.10
C ALA A 94 -8.03 -0.78 5.08
N LEU A 95 -6.88 -1.44 4.87
CA LEU A 95 -5.65 -1.19 5.66
C LEU A 95 -5.14 0.23 5.44
N MET A 96 -5.14 0.74 4.21
CA MET A 96 -4.75 2.12 3.91
C MET A 96 -5.70 3.15 4.54
N LEU A 97 -7.01 2.90 4.54
CA LEU A 97 -7.99 3.76 5.20
C LEU A 97 -7.80 3.75 6.72
N LYS A 98 -7.56 2.56 7.29
CA LYS A 98 -7.27 2.44 8.73
C LYS A 98 -6.01 3.23 9.11
N ALA A 99 -4.96 3.15 8.30
CA ALA A 99 -3.71 3.89 8.53
C ALA A 99 -3.92 5.40 8.56
N GLN A 100 -4.89 5.94 7.80
CA GLN A 100 -5.23 7.38 7.85
C GLN A 100 -5.90 7.77 9.18
N THR A 101 -6.67 6.86 9.78
CA THR A 101 -7.38 7.11 11.05
C THR A 101 -6.56 6.75 12.29
N ASP A 102 -5.56 5.88 12.15
CA ASP A 102 -4.66 5.40 13.21
C ASP A 102 -3.22 5.32 12.67
N PRO A 103 -2.57 6.49 12.45
CA PRO A 103 -1.22 6.52 11.89
C PRO A 103 -0.17 5.95 12.84
N GLU A 104 -0.37 6.07 14.16
CA GLU A 104 0.55 5.50 15.16
C GLU A 104 0.46 3.96 15.18
N GLY A 105 -0.76 3.41 15.19
CA GLY A 105 -0.98 1.98 15.09
C GLY A 105 -0.43 1.41 13.78
N PHE A 106 -0.60 2.13 12.67
CA PHE A 106 0.01 1.75 11.40
C PHE A 106 1.54 1.76 11.48
N LEU A 107 2.15 2.84 11.96
CA LEU A 107 3.61 2.93 12.11
C LEU A 107 4.15 1.76 12.95
N ASN A 108 3.47 1.41 14.04
CA ASN A 108 3.84 0.30 14.92
C ASN A 108 3.71 -1.07 14.25
N SER A 109 2.85 -1.21 13.24
CA SER A 109 2.70 -2.44 12.46
C SER A 109 3.83 -2.68 11.44
N LEU A 110 4.61 -1.65 11.12
CA LEU A 110 5.70 -1.74 10.14
C LEU A 110 6.96 -2.37 10.74
N SER A 111 7.85 -2.87 9.88
CA SER A 111 9.13 -3.43 10.31
C SER A 111 10.00 -2.36 11.00
N PRO A 112 10.93 -2.76 11.89
CA PRO A 112 11.85 -1.81 12.53
C PRO A 112 12.65 -0.96 11.54
N GLU A 113 13.02 -1.54 10.39
CA GLU A 113 13.75 -0.87 9.32
C GLU A 113 12.92 0.25 8.67
N ILE A 114 11.68 -0.04 8.28
CA ILE A 114 10.77 0.96 7.68
C ILE A 114 10.48 2.08 8.68
N ARG A 115 10.25 1.74 9.96
CA ARG A 115 10.07 2.75 11.02
C ARG A 115 11.30 3.65 11.17
N ALA A 116 12.50 3.10 11.06
CA ALA A 116 13.73 3.87 11.11
C ALA A 116 13.87 4.81 9.90
N MET A 117 13.53 4.36 8.69
CA MET A 117 13.53 5.21 7.49
C MET A 117 12.53 6.36 7.60
N ILE A 118 11.30 6.08 8.05
CA ILE A 118 10.28 7.12 8.31
C ILE A 118 10.82 8.14 9.32
N LYS A 119 11.37 7.67 10.45
CA LYS A 119 11.96 8.55 11.47
C LYS A 119 13.09 9.43 10.91
N ASN A 120 13.93 8.88 10.04
CA ASN A 120 15.02 9.64 9.42
C ASN A 120 14.49 10.75 8.53
N VAL A 121 13.48 10.48 7.70
CA VAL A 121 12.82 11.50 6.88
C VAL A 121 12.15 12.56 7.77
N SER A 122 11.41 12.16 8.81
CA SER A 122 10.78 13.09 9.75
C SER A 122 11.80 14.03 10.40
N ASN A 123 12.92 13.48 10.90
CA ASN A 123 14.00 14.29 11.48
C ASN A 123 14.63 15.25 10.46
N ALA A 124 14.78 14.82 9.20
CA ALA A 124 15.31 15.66 8.13
C ALA A 124 14.35 16.82 7.81
N VAL A 125 13.05 16.55 7.75
CA VAL A 125 12.01 17.55 7.54
C VAL A 125 11.98 18.57 8.68
N GLU A 126 11.97 18.12 9.94
CA GLU A 126 12.01 18.99 11.11
C GLU A 126 13.26 19.89 11.11
N LYS A 127 14.42 19.30 10.81
CA LYS A 127 15.66 20.04 10.66
C LYS A 127 15.53 21.10 9.57
N ASN A 128 15.09 20.73 8.37
CA ASN A 128 14.99 21.65 7.24
C ASN A 128 13.97 22.78 7.49
N GLN A 129 12.87 22.49 8.20
CA GLN A 129 11.89 23.50 8.61
C GLN A 129 12.46 24.45 9.69
N ALA A 130 13.21 23.93 10.66
CA ALA A 130 13.86 24.73 11.70
C ALA A 130 14.95 25.67 11.14
N PHE A 131 15.62 25.28 10.05
CA PHE A 131 16.68 26.06 9.41
C PHE A 131 16.20 26.88 8.19
N GLY A 132 14.99 26.66 7.68
CA GLY A 132 14.49 27.19 6.40
C GLY A 132 13.24 28.07 6.49
N GLY A 133 12.87 28.55 7.68
CA GLY A 133 11.76 29.48 7.90
C GLY A 133 12.02 30.92 7.44
N LYS A 134 12.48 31.13 6.19
CA LYS A 134 12.21 32.33 5.39
C LYS A 134 12.68 32.11 3.94
N PRO A 135 11.89 32.50 2.91
CA PRO A 135 12.42 32.70 1.57
C PRO A 135 13.48 33.83 1.56
#